data_AF-A0A536CKL7-F1
#
_entry.id   AF-A0A536CKL7-F1
#
_cell.length_a   1.000
_cell.length_b   1.000
_cell.length_c   1.000
_cell.angle_alpha   90.00
_cell.angle_beta   90.00
_cell.angle_gamma   90.00
#
_symmetry.space_group_name_H-M   'P 1'
#
loop_
_entity.id
_entity.type
_entity.pdbx_description
1 polymer ?
#
loop_
_entity_poly.entity_id
_entity_poly.type
_entity_poly.pdbx_seq_one_letter_code
_entity_poly.pdbx_strand_id
1 'polypeptide(L)' 'MLEEYDGRVRLVFKDRPLAMHTLARAAHEAARCAGAAGKYWPYHDRL' A
#
# COMPACT_ATOMS: atom_id res chain seq x y z
N MET A 1 0.69 -11.08 -14.10
CA MET A 1 1.17 -9.74 -14.53
C MET A 1 2.56 -9.44 -13.99
N LEU A 2 2.79 -9.30 -12.69
CA LEU A 2 4.16 -9.02 -12.18
C LEU A 2 5.16 -10.15 -12.48
N GLU A 3 4.74 -11.41 -12.35
CA GLU A 3 5.58 -12.58 -12.67
C GLU A 3 5.98 -12.63 -14.15
N GLU A 4 5.14 -12.09 -15.03
CA GLU A 4 5.38 -12.08 -16.48
C GLU A 4 6.38 -10.99 -16.90
N TYR A 5 6.59 -9.99 -16.04
CA TYR A 5 7.53 -8.89 -16.26
C TYR A 5 8.63 -8.86 -15.20
N ASP A 6 8.99 -10.03 -14.66
CA ASP A 6 10.04 -10.13 -13.64
C ASP A 6 11.35 -9.47 -14.08
N GLY A 7 11.94 -8.68 -13.18
CA GLY A 7 13.14 -7.87 -13.45
C GLY A 7 12.96 -6.70 -14.43
N ARG A 8 11.83 -6.58 -15.14
CA ARG A 8 11.60 -5.52 -16.15
C ARG A 8 10.80 -4.34 -15.61
N VAL A 9 9.99 -4.57 -14.57
CA VAL A 9 9.11 -3.55 -13.99
C VAL A 9 9.25 -3.49 -12.47
N ARG A 10 9.09 -2.29 -11.92
CA ARG A 10 9.02 -2.06 -10.48
C ARG A 10 7.61 -1.64 -10.09
N LEU A 11 6.97 -2.40 -9.21
CA LEU A 11 5.71 -1.96 -8.60
C LEU A 11 6.00 -0.90 -7.52
N VAL A 12 5.36 0.26 -7.66
CA VAL A 12 5.39 1.32 -6.64
C VAL A 12 3.96 1.71 -6.32
N PHE A 13 3.54 1.48 -5.08
CA PHE A 13 2.21 1.87 -4.61
C PHE A 13 2.27 3.24 -3.91
N LYS A 14 1.44 4.18 -4.38
CA LYS A 14 1.31 5.53 -3.83
C LYS A 14 -0.07 5.69 -3.18
N ASP A 15 -0.08 6.05 -1.91
CA ASP A 15 -1.33 6.27 -1.18
C ASP A 15 -2.06 7.51 -1.70
N ARG A 16 -3.39 7.42 -1.79
CA ARG A 16 -4.26 8.53 -2.21
C ARG A 16 -5.45 8.64 -1.24
N PRO A 17 -5.23 9.19 -0.03
CA PRO A 17 -6.30 9.43 0.92
C PRO A 17 -7.34 10.39 0.31
N LEU A 18 -8.54 9.88 0.03
CA LEU A 18 -9.64 10.74 -0.41
C LEU A 18 -10.27 11.41 0.80
N ALA A 19 -10.50 12.73 0.71
CA ALA A 19 -11.09 13.51 1.79
C ALA A 19 -12.48 13.02 2.24
N MET A 20 -13.20 12.33 1.35
CA MET A 20 -14.54 11.78 1.62
C MET A 20 -14.49 10.51 2.48
N HIS A 21 -13.32 9.86 2.58
CA HIS A 21 -13.11 8.69 3.43
C HIS A 21 -12.45 9.12 4.74
N THR A 22 -13.26 9.24 5.79
CA THR A 22 -12.84 9.73 7.10
C THR A 22 -11.62 9.00 7.67
N LEU A 23 -11.51 7.69 7.41
CA LEU A 23 -10.41 6.85 7.90
C LEU A 23 -9.23 6.71 6.93
N ALA A 24 -9.32 7.22 5.69
CA ALA A 24 -8.32 6.94 4.67
C ALA A 24 -6.92 7.44 5.05
N ARG A 25 -6.81 8.65 5.62
CA ARG A 25 -5.51 9.19 6.03
C ARG A 25 -4.84 8.33 7.10
N ALA A 26 -5.59 7.96 8.13
CA ALA A 26 -5.07 7.10 9.21
C ALA A 26 -4.74 5.69 8.71
N ALA A 27 -5.58 5.11 7.85
CA ALA A 27 -5.35 3.80 7.25
C ALA A 27 -4.07 3.76 6.41
N HIS A 28 -3.83 4.78 5.57
CA HIS A 28 -2.61 4.86 4.77
C HIS A 28 -1.36 5.08 5.63
N GLU A 29 -1.43 5.91 6.67
CA GLU A 29 -0.33 6.11 7.62
C GLU A 29 0.03 4.79 8.34
N ALA A 30 -0.97 4.05 8.81
CA ALA A 30 -0.77 2.75 9.42
C ALA A 30 -0.23 1.72 8.42
N ALA A 31 -0.68 1.73 7.16
CA ALA A 31 -0.13 0.89 6.11
C ALA A 31 1.34 1.20 5.84
N ARG A 32 1.73 2.49 5.82
CA ARG A 32 3.14 2.89 5.67
C ARG A 32 3.99 2.42 6.85
N CYS A 33 3.48 2.52 8.08
CA CYS A 33 4.13 2.01 9.28
C CYS A 33 4.32 0.48 9.20
N ALA A 34 3.29 -0.27 8.84
CA ALA A 34 3.39 -1.71 8.60
C ALA A 34 4.38 -2.04 7.47
N GLY A 35 4.45 -1.18 6.44
CA GLY A 35 5.42 -1.28 5.36
C GLY A 35 6.87 -1.10 5.81
N ALA A 36 7.14 -0.20 6.76
CA ALA A 36 8.46 -0.07 7.37
C ALA A 36 8.87 -1.34 8.12
N ALA A 37 7.90 -2.13 8.61
CA ALA A 37 8.11 -3.46 9.20
C ALA A 37 8.05 -4.62 8.18
N GLY A 38 8.03 -4.33 6.87
CA GLY A 38 7.97 -5.34 5.80
C GLY A 38 6.59 -6.00 5.62
N LYS A 39 5.54 -5.45 6.24
CA LYS A 39 4.18 -6.03 6.28
C LYS A 39 3.14 -5.12 5.62
N TYR A 40 3.52 -4.41 4.55
CA TYR A 40 2.62 -3.51 3.84
C TYR A 40 1.39 -4.24 3.28
N TRP A 41 1.59 -5.25 2.43
CA TRP A 41 0.51 -5.96 1.73
C TRP A 41 -0.46 -6.67 2.68
N PRO A 42 0.00 -7.42 3.70
CA PRO A 42 -0.92 -8.03 4.67
C PRO A 42 -1.77 -7.03 5.46
N TYR A 43 -1.29 -5.79 5.63
CA TYR A 43 -2.08 -4.73 6.26
C TYR A 43 -3.04 -4.09 5.25
N HIS A 44 -2.54 -3.75 4.06
CA HIS A 44 -3.32 -3.19 2.96
C HIS A 44 -4.54 -4.05 2.61
N ASP A 45 -4.38 -5.37 2.55
CA ASP A 45 -5.46 -6.30 2.18
C ASP A 45 -6.60 -6.41 3.21
N ARG A 46 -6.46 -5.77 4.38
CA ARG A 46 -7.49 -5.74 5.44
C ARG A 46 -8.20 -4.40 5.58
N LEU A 47 -7.80 -3.39 4.81
CA LEU A 47 -8.39 -2.04 4.80
C LEU A 47 -9.51 -1.93 3.76
#